data_AF-A0AA48KAZ0-F1
#
_entry.id   AF-A0AA48KAZ0-F1
#
_cell.length_a   1.000
_cell.length_b   1.000
_cell.length_c   1.000
_cell.angle_alpha   90.00
_cell.angle_beta   90.00
_cell.angle_gamma   90.00
#
_symmetry.space_group_name_H-M   'P 1'
#
loop_
_entity.id
_entity.type
_entity.pdbx_description
1 polymer ?
#
loop_
_entity_poly.entity_id
_entity_poly.type
_entity_poly.pdbx_seq_one_letter_code
_entity_poly.pdbx_strand_id
1 'polypeptide(L)'
;MAAKGVVGCLLCLASLVAGADQPRTVNERLVELSAILGSGSPAGPAIRVQAIREIAAMGTTSGLASGMIFDRANFRFEPSAEVREAAALALRHVCDLRNRMFALRIRRVADATLEPEPKVRIAALRSLAAFPCADAAATVLEACDAGKEPDESVREAARELVRKGLASSAY
;
A
#
# COMPACT_ATOMS: atom_id res chain seq x y z
N MET A 1 18.16 -36.87 19.61
CA MET A 1 16.76 -36.68 20.06
C MET A 1 16.60 -35.22 20.48
N ALA A 2 16.40 -34.30 19.53
CA ALA A 2 15.12 -33.91 18.90
C ALA A 2 14.26 -32.96 19.76
N ALA A 3 14.42 -31.67 19.43
CA ALA A 3 13.45 -30.57 19.40
C ALA A 3 12.33 -30.49 20.47
N LYS A 4 12.51 -29.60 21.46
CA LYS A 4 11.45 -29.10 22.36
C LYS A 4 11.00 -27.65 22.06
N GLY A 5 11.34 -27.09 20.89
CA GLY A 5 11.18 -25.65 20.63
C GLY A 5 10.03 -25.21 19.71
N VAL A 6 9.28 -26.11 19.08
CA VAL A 6 8.37 -25.75 17.95
C VAL A 6 6.88 -25.83 18.31
N VAL A 7 6.53 -26.37 19.48
CA VAL A 7 5.12 -26.66 19.84
C VAL A 7 4.34 -25.38 20.22
N GLY A 8 5.01 -24.30 20.64
CA GLY A 8 4.35 -23.04 21.00
C GLY A 8 3.79 -22.23 19.82
N CYS A 9 4.43 -22.30 18.63
CA CYS A 9 3.97 -21.54 17.46
C CYS A 9 2.81 -22.21 16.70
N LEU A 10 2.69 -23.54 16.78
CA LEU A 10 1.62 -24.27 16.09
C LEU A 10 0.28 -24.22 16.86
N LEU A 11 0.32 -24.07 18.19
CA LEU A 11 -0.90 -23.96 19.01
C LEU A 11 -1.63 -22.62 18.85
N CYS A 12 -0.92 -21.52 18.54
CA CYS A 12 -1.57 -20.26 18.17
C CYS A 12 -2.28 -20.31 16.81
N LEU A 13 -1.79 -21.14 15.87
CA LEU A 13 -2.45 -21.34 14.59
C LEU A 13 -3.66 -22.29 14.69
N ALA A 14 -3.61 -23.30 15.58
CA ALA A 14 -4.69 -24.27 15.76
C ALA A 14 -5.94 -23.67 16.44
N SER A 15 -5.76 -22.77 17.42
CA SER A 15 -6.90 -22.07 18.06
C SER A 15 -7.61 -21.08 17.13
N LEU A 16 -7.01 -20.73 15.98
CA LEU A 16 -7.62 -19.87 14.97
C LEU A 16 -8.63 -20.62 14.07
N VAL A 17 -8.59 -21.96 14.06
CA VAL A 17 -9.39 -22.81 13.16
C VAL A 17 -10.70 -23.27 13.81
N ALA A 18 -10.82 -23.20 15.14
CA ALA A 18 -11.97 -23.76 15.87
C ALA A 18 -13.19 -22.84 16.02
N GLY A 19 -13.19 -21.63 15.44
CA GLY A 19 -14.29 -20.65 15.53
C GLY A 19 -14.83 -20.17 14.17
N ALA A 20 -14.57 -20.89 13.08
CA ALA A 20 -14.73 -20.39 11.72
C ALA A 20 -16.11 -20.71 11.08
N ASP A 21 -17.22 -20.37 11.74
CA ASP A 21 -18.57 -20.62 11.18
C ASP A 21 -19.51 -19.41 11.17
N GLN A 22 -18.94 -18.20 11.29
CA GLN A 22 -19.64 -16.96 10.95
C GLN A 22 -18.81 -16.15 9.95
N PRO A 23 -19.40 -15.60 8.88
CA PRO A 23 -18.70 -14.68 8.01
C PRO A 23 -18.30 -13.47 8.83
N ARG A 24 -17.00 -13.31 9.09
CA ARG A 24 -16.47 -12.14 9.79
C ARG A 24 -16.85 -10.89 9.00
N THR A 25 -17.29 -9.87 9.71
CA THR A 25 -17.48 -8.56 9.10
C THR A 25 -16.13 -8.03 8.61
N VAL A 26 -16.15 -7.18 7.58
CA VAL A 26 -14.93 -6.51 7.09
C VAL A 26 -14.19 -5.81 8.22
N ASN A 27 -14.91 -5.17 9.15
CA ASN A 27 -14.31 -4.45 10.27
C ASN A 27 -13.59 -5.38 11.26
N GLU A 28 -14.19 -6.51 11.64
CA GLU A 28 -13.51 -7.49 12.51
C GLU A 28 -12.22 -7.98 11.86
N ARG A 29 -12.26 -8.26 10.55
CA ARG A 29 -11.06 -8.71 9.85
C ARG A 29 -9.99 -7.62 9.76
N LEU A 30 -10.38 -6.37 9.54
CA LEU A 30 -9.44 -5.23 9.58
C LEU A 30 -8.78 -5.07 10.96
N VAL A 31 -9.52 -5.29 12.05
CA VAL A 31 -8.97 -5.25 13.41
C VAL A 31 -7.93 -6.33 13.61
N GLU A 32 -8.17 -7.56 13.15
CA GLU A 32 -7.18 -8.64 13.23
C GLU A 32 -5.91 -8.33 12.43
N LEU A 33 -6.08 -7.84 11.19
CA LEU A 33 -4.95 -7.48 10.33
C LEU A 33 -4.17 -6.28 10.89
N SER A 34 -4.79 -5.42 11.70
CA SER A 34 -4.09 -4.33 12.40
C SER A 34 -3.04 -4.83 13.37
N ALA A 35 -3.20 -6.01 13.98
CA ALA A 35 -2.18 -6.60 14.85
C ALA A 35 -0.92 -7.04 14.05
N ILE A 36 -1.12 -7.41 12.78
CA ILE A 36 -0.04 -7.78 11.86
C ILE A 36 0.66 -6.52 11.33
N LEU A 37 -0.10 -5.46 11.05
CA LEU A 37 0.41 -4.23 10.44
C LEU A 37 0.74 -3.12 11.44
N GLY A 38 0.51 -3.30 12.72
CA GLY A 38 0.77 -2.31 13.76
C GLY A 38 2.24 -1.89 13.84
N SER A 39 2.49 -0.68 14.37
CA SER A 39 3.85 -0.25 14.70
C SER A 39 4.47 -1.19 15.73
N GLY A 40 5.59 -1.83 15.40
CA GLY A 40 6.27 -2.78 16.29
C GLY A 40 5.81 -4.23 16.19
N SER A 41 4.99 -4.58 15.19
CA SER A 41 4.65 -5.99 14.93
C SER A 41 5.92 -6.81 14.65
N PRO A 42 6.10 -7.98 15.31
CA PRO A 42 7.23 -8.88 15.03
C PRO A 42 7.04 -9.68 13.74
N ALA A 43 5.85 -9.59 13.10
CA ALA A 43 5.55 -10.33 11.88
C ALA A 43 6.57 -9.99 10.79
N GLY A 44 7.13 -10.99 10.12
CA GLY A 44 8.10 -10.77 9.03
C GLY A 44 7.48 -10.06 7.82
N PRO A 45 8.31 -9.48 6.92
CA PRO A 45 7.84 -8.74 5.74
C PRO A 45 6.83 -9.50 4.89
N ALA A 46 7.05 -10.80 4.64
CA ALA A 46 6.14 -11.63 3.85
C ALA A 46 4.72 -11.72 4.45
N ILE A 47 4.61 -11.81 5.78
CA ILE A 47 3.32 -11.87 6.48
C ILE A 47 2.60 -10.51 6.38
N ARG A 48 3.34 -9.40 6.53
CA ARG A 48 2.79 -8.06 6.38
C ARG A 48 2.31 -7.80 4.94
N VAL A 49 3.07 -8.24 3.93
CA VAL A 49 2.65 -8.20 2.52
C VAL A 49 1.35 -8.98 2.31
N GLN A 50 1.24 -10.17 2.90
CA GLN A 50 0.02 -10.97 2.78
C GLN A 50 -1.19 -10.26 3.43
N ALA A 51 -1.02 -9.66 4.61
CA ALA A 51 -2.05 -8.87 5.26
C ALA A 51 -2.48 -7.66 4.39
N ILE A 52 -1.53 -6.95 3.78
CA ILE A 52 -1.82 -5.85 2.85
C ILE A 52 -2.65 -6.31 1.65
N ARG A 53 -2.26 -7.44 1.03
CA ARG A 53 -2.98 -8.01 -0.11
C ARG A 53 -4.40 -8.40 0.27
N GLU A 54 -4.57 -8.92 1.48
CA GLU A 54 -5.87 -9.29 2.00
C GLU A 54 -6.77 -8.05 2.20
N ILE A 55 -6.26 -6.99 2.83
CA ILE A 55 -7.00 -5.71 2.96
C ILE A 55 -7.39 -5.19 1.57
N ALA A 56 -6.49 -5.22 0.60
CA ALA A 56 -6.78 -4.79 -0.77
C ALA A 56 -7.92 -5.61 -1.42
N ALA A 57 -7.92 -6.93 -1.20
CA ALA A 57 -8.95 -7.83 -1.74
C ALA A 57 -10.34 -7.60 -1.12
N MET A 58 -10.44 -6.97 0.06
CA MET A 58 -11.73 -6.62 0.66
C MET A 58 -12.46 -5.51 -0.10
N GLY A 59 -11.77 -4.72 -0.94
CA GLY A 59 -12.38 -3.64 -1.74
C GLY A 59 -13.07 -2.56 -0.90
N THR A 60 -12.58 -2.32 0.32
CA THR A 60 -13.18 -1.39 1.30
C THR A 60 -12.50 -0.03 1.28
N THR A 61 -13.28 1.05 1.33
CA THR A 61 -12.77 2.43 1.50
C THR A 61 -12.80 2.89 2.96
N SER A 62 -12.89 1.95 3.92
CA SER A 62 -12.84 2.25 5.35
C SER A 62 -11.59 3.05 5.73
N GLY A 63 -11.77 4.09 6.55
CA GLY A 63 -10.67 4.91 7.03
C GLY A 63 -9.60 4.11 7.79
N LEU A 64 -9.99 3.02 8.47
CA LEU A 64 -9.05 2.11 9.13
C LEU A 64 -8.15 1.40 8.10
N ALA A 65 -8.75 0.83 7.05
CA ALA A 65 -8.02 0.17 5.97
C ALA A 65 -7.09 1.16 5.26
N SER A 66 -7.61 2.31 4.85
CA SER A 66 -6.82 3.37 4.22
C SER A 66 -5.63 3.76 5.11
N GLY A 67 -5.87 4.05 6.39
CA GLY A 67 -4.86 4.51 7.34
C GLY A 67 -3.72 3.49 7.50
N MET A 68 -4.05 2.22 7.73
CA MET A 68 -3.04 1.16 7.87
C MET A 68 -2.19 1.01 6.61
N ILE A 69 -2.81 1.00 5.42
CA ILE A 69 -2.06 0.87 4.16
C ILE A 69 -1.19 2.11 3.92
N PHE A 70 -1.67 3.33 4.21
CA PHE A 70 -0.85 4.53 4.08
C PHE A 70 0.36 4.52 5.01
N ASP A 71 0.19 4.12 6.27
CA ASP A 71 1.31 4.01 7.19
C ASP A 71 2.33 2.99 6.71
N ARG A 72 1.88 1.87 6.14
CA ARG A 72 2.77 0.86 5.56
C ARG A 72 3.42 1.26 4.25
N ALA A 73 2.86 2.21 3.51
CA ALA A 73 3.49 2.76 2.31
C ALA A 73 4.54 3.85 2.64
N ASN A 74 4.61 4.30 3.91
CA ASN A 74 5.47 5.41 4.32
C ASN A 74 6.77 4.90 4.94
N PHE A 75 7.91 5.30 4.36
CA PHE A 75 9.24 4.95 4.83
C PHE A 75 9.49 5.20 6.33
N ARG A 76 8.87 6.25 6.88
CA ARG A 76 9.03 6.58 8.30
C ARG A 76 8.50 5.48 9.24
N PHE A 77 7.53 4.70 8.80
CA PHE A 77 6.84 3.72 9.65
C PHE A 77 7.07 2.28 9.21
N GLU A 78 7.50 2.05 7.97
CA GLU A 78 7.74 0.72 7.42
C GLU A 78 9.13 0.64 6.77
N PRO A 79 10.10 -0.03 7.41
CA PRO A 79 11.46 -0.12 6.89
C PRO A 79 11.57 -1.05 5.67
N SER A 80 10.69 -2.03 5.52
CA SER A 80 10.76 -2.98 4.39
C SER A 80 10.26 -2.34 3.10
N ALA A 81 11.14 -2.24 2.10
CA ALA A 81 10.78 -1.80 0.75
C ALA A 81 9.70 -2.68 0.10
N GLU A 82 9.72 -3.98 0.37
CA GLU A 82 8.72 -4.94 -0.16
C GLU A 82 7.33 -4.69 0.42
N VAL A 83 7.26 -4.42 1.73
CA VAL A 83 5.98 -4.09 2.39
C VAL A 83 5.46 -2.75 1.90
N ARG A 84 6.34 -1.74 1.77
CA ARG A 84 5.98 -0.43 1.22
C ARG A 84 5.48 -0.50 -0.21
N GLU A 85 6.14 -1.28 -1.06
CA GLU A 85 5.73 -1.50 -2.45
C GLU A 85 4.35 -2.14 -2.52
N ALA A 86 4.11 -3.20 -1.73
CA ALA A 86 2.81 -3.85 -1.65
C ALA A 86 1.73 -2.87 -1.14
N ALA A 87 2.04 -2.07 -0.13
CA ALA A 87 1.13 -1.06 0.42
C ALA A 87 0.81 0.02 -0.63
N ALA A 88 1.82 0.56 -1.31
CA ALA A 88 1.66 1.56 -2.36
C ALA A 88 0.75 1.05 -3.49
N LEU A 89 0.90 -0.22 -3.90
CA LEU A 89 0.00 -0.86 -4.86
C LEU A 89 -1.43 -1.05 -4.31
N ALA A 90 -1.58 -1.35 -3.03
CA ALA A 90 -2.88 -1.58 -2.39
C ALA A 90 -3.73 -0.30 -2.26
N LEU A 91 -3.10 0.88 -2.25
CA LEU A 91 -3.79 2.17 -2.07
C LEU A 91 -4.94 2.39 -3.06
N ARG A 92 -4.84 1.88 -4.30
CA ARG A 92 -5.92 1.98 -5.30
C ARG A 92 -7.21 1.24 -4.92
N HIS A 93 -7.11 0.25 -4.04
CA HIS A 93 -8.23 -0.60 -3.64
C HIS A 93 -8.87 -0.16 -2.33
N VAL A 94 -8.14 0.60 -1.52
CA VAL A 94 -8.54 0.94 -0.14
C VAL A 94 -8.81 2.42 0.08
N CYS A 95 -8.64 3.26 -0.93
CA CYS A 95 -8.85 4.70 -0.85
C CYS A 95 -9.92 5.14 -1.84
N ASP A 96 -10.77 6.08 -1.44
CA ASP A 96 -11.56 6.83 -2.43
C ASP A 96 -10.64 7.88 -3.07
N LEU A 97 -10.03 7.55 -4.21
CA LEU A 97 -9.09 8.44 -4.87
C LEU A 97 -9.72 9.64 -5.59
N ARG A 98 -11.06 9.78 -5.55
CA ARG A 98 -11.75 11.05 -5.83
C ARG A 98 -11.60 12.04 -4.67
N ASN A 99 -11.25 11.57 -3.48
CA ASN A 99 -10.91 12.42 -2.35
C ASN A 99 -9.48 12.95 -2.52
N ARG A 100 -9.38 14.27 -2.74
CA ARG A 100 -8.11 14.99 -2.93
C ARG A 100 -7.08 14.70 -1.83
N MET A 101 -7.50 14.46 -0.58
CA MET A 101 -6.57 14.13 0.51
C MET A 101 -5.86 12.80 0.29
N PHE A 102 -6.52 11.80 -0.30
CA PHE A 102 -5.88 10.51 -0.57
C PHE A 102 -4.92 10.59 -1.76
N ALA A 103 -5.26 11.36 -2.81
CA ALA A 103 -4.32 11.66 -3.89
C ALA A 103 -3.04 12.35 -3.40
N LEU A 104 -3.17 13.33 -2.50
CA LEU A 104 -2.02 14.00 -1.87
C LEU A 104 -1.15 13.06 -1.03
N ARG A 105 -1.75 12.06 -0.36
CA ARG A 105 -1.00 11.03 0.38
C ARG A 105 -0.25 10.08 -0.55
N ILE A 106 -0.85 9.64 -1.66
CA ILE A 106 -0.16 8.81 -2.67
C ILE A 106 1.03 9.57 -3.27
N ARG A 107 0.85 10.87 -3.57
CA ARG A 107 1.93 11.74 -4.05
C ARG A 107 3.13 11.72 -3.11
N ARG A 108 2.90 11.74 -1.80
CA ARG A 108 3.97 11.72 -0.80
C ARG A 108 4.81 10.43 -0.88
N VAL A 109 4.18 9.32 -1.23
CA VAL A 109 4.86 8.02 -1.44
C VAL A 109 5.63 8.02 -2.77
N ALA A 110 5.20 8.79 -3.76
CA ALA A 110 5.90 8.93 -5.05
C ALA A 110 7.05 9.96 -5.02
N ASP A 111 7.25 10.69 -3.92
CA ASP A 111 8.27 11.74 -3.80
C ASP A 111 9.65 11.14 -3.47
N ALA A 112 10.62 11.32 -4.35
CA ALA A 112 11.99 10.83 -4.19
C ALA A 112 12.72 11.36 -2.95
N THR A 113 12.29 12.50 -2.39
CA THR A 113 12.86 13.04 -1.15
C THR A 113 12.33 12.36 0.11
N LEU A 114 11.22 11.62 0.01
CA LEU A 114 10.54 10.97 1.13
C LEU A 114 10.53 9.44 1.00
N GLU A 115 10.67 8.92 -0.21
CA GLU A 115 10.67 7.50 -0.54
C GLU A 115 11.96 7.15 -1.30
N PRO A 116 12.95 6.51 -0.64
CA PRO A 116 14.24 6.20 -1.29
C PRO A 116 14.14 5.12 -2.37
N GLU A 117 13.17 4.20 -2.31
CA GLU A 117 13.12 3.02 -3.16
C GLU A 117 12.34 3.25 -4.46
N PRO A 118 12.98 3.17 -5.65
CA PRO A 118 12.33 3.46 -6.93
C PRO A 118 11.09 2.60 -7.20
N LYS A 119 11.15 1.32 -6.83
CA LYS A 119 10.02 0.38 -7.01
C LYS A 119 8.77 0.80 -6.23
N VAL A 120 8.94 1.42 -5.05
CA VAL A 120 7.83 1.92 -4.24
C VAL A 120 7.22 3.16 -4.89
N ARG A 121 8.06 4.06 -5.41
CA ARG A 121 7.59 5.24 -6.17
C ARG A 121 6.81 4.82 -7.42
N ILE A 122 7.32 3.87 -8.20
CA ILE A 122 6.62 3.29 -9.36
C ILE A 122 5.28 2.69 -8.95
N ALA A 123 5.23 1.94 -7.85
CA ALA A 123 3.99 1.36 -7.33
C ALA A 123 2.95 2.46 -6.97
N ALA A 124 3.37 3.55 -6.35
CA ALA A 124 2.51 4.69 -6.05
C ALA A 124 1.98 5.36 -7.33
N LEU A 125 2.85 5.59 -8.33
CA LEU A 125 2.47 6.13 -9.63
C LEU A 125 1.44 5.26 -10.35
N ARG A 126 1.62 3.93 -10.32
CA ARG A 126 0.67 2.95 -10.88
C ARG A 126 -0.68 2.97 -10.17
N SER A 127 -0.69 3.12 -8.85
CA SER A 127 -1.94 3.27 -8.09
C SER A 127 -2.69 4.56 -8.44
N LEU A 128 -1.95 5.64 -8.72
CA LEU A 128 -2.55 6.90 -9.17
C LEU A 128 -3.12 6.80 -10.59
N ALA A 129 -2.45 6.06 -11.48
CA ALA A 129 -2.87 5.86 -12.88
C ALA A 129 -4.21 5.14 -13.06
N ALA A 130 -4.68 4.44 -12.02
CA ALA A 130 -5.99 3.82 -12.03
C ALA A 130 -7.14 4.85 -11.95
N PHE A 131 -6.86 6.15 -11.82
CA PHE A 131 -7.89 7.17 -11.60
C PHE A 131 -7.73 8.37 -12.55
N PRO A 132 -8.81 8.82 -13.20
CA PRO A 132 -8.81 10.02 -14.02
C PRO A 132 -8.87 11.26 -13.12
N CYS A 133 -7.71 11.69 -12.62
CA CYS A 133 -7.56 12.96 -11.89
C CYS A 133 -6.52 13.82 -12.59
N ALA A 134 -6.98 14.84 -13.33
CA ALA A 134 -6.10 15.75 -14.08
C ALA A 134 -5.08 16.46 -13.16
N ASP A 135 -5.52 16.85 -11.96
CA ASP A 135 -4.64 17.45 -10.93
C ASP A 135 -3.53 16.50 -10.48
N ALA A 136 -3.81 15.19 -10.44
CA ALA A 136 -2.85 14.19 -10.01
C ALA A 136 -1.74 13.98 -11.05
N ALA A 137 -2.07 14.01 -12.34
CA ALA A 137 -1.10 13.89 -13.43
C ALA A 137 -0.17 15.13 -13.52
N ALA A 138 -0.73 16.34 -13.43
CA ALA A 138 0.05 17.57 -13.44
C ALA A 138 1.00 17.65 -12.24
N THR A 139 0.52 17.23 -11.06
CA THR A 139 1.31 17.23 -9.84
C THR A 139 2.42 16.15 -9.85
N VAL A 140 2.19 14.99 -10.49
CA VAL A 140 3.25 13.97 -10.67
C VAL A 140 4.31 14.44 -11.64
N LEU A 141 3.93 15.13 -12.72
CA LEU A 141 4.90 15.77 -13.59
C LEU A 141 5.76 16.73 -12.80
N GLU A 142 5.19 17.63 -12.00
CA GLU A 142 5.98 18.53 -11.15
C GLU A 142 6.95 17.78 -10.22
N ALA A 143 6.52 16.66 -9.61
CA ALA A 143 7.37 15.85 -8.74
C ALA A 143 8.52 15.14 -9.50
N CYS A 144 8.29 14.71 -10.74
CA CYS A 144 9.28 14.02 -11.58
C CYS A 144 10.15 14.96 -12.43
N ASP A 145 9.62 16.12 -12.86
CA ASP A 145 10.29 17.14 -13.70
C ASP A 145 11.06 18.18 -12.87
N ALA A 146 10.77 18.36 -11.58
CA ALA A 146 11.54 19.28 -10.72
C ALA A 146 12.98 18.80 -10.42
N GLY A 147 13.59 18.02 -11.32
CA GLY A 147 15.03 17.73 -11.37
C GLY A 147 15.56 16.86 -10.24
N LYS A 148 14.69 16.14 -9.51
CA LYS A 148 15.07 15.37 -8.31
C LYS A 148 14.86 13.86 -8.41
N GLU A 149 14.16 13.36 -9.42
CA GLU A 149 13.96 11.91 -9.57
C GLU A 149 15.18 11.28 -10.26
N PRO A 150 16.05 10.54 -9.55
CA PRO A 150 17.25 9.97 -10.14
C PRO A 150 16.97 8.78 -11.06
N ASP A 151 15.88 8.04 -10.86
CA ASP A 151 15.63 6.76 -11.53
C ASP A 151 14.84 6.93 -12.84
N GLU A 152 15.40 6.43 -13.95
CA GLU A 152 14.76 6.50 -15.28
C GLU A 152 13.45 5.73 -15.33
N SER A 153 13.34 4.59 -14.63
CA SER A 153 12.12 3.79 -14.63
C SER A 153 10.97 4.52 -13.93
N VAL A 154 11.28 5.34 -12.92
CA VAL A 154 10.29 6.20 -12.25
C VAL A 154 9.85 7.32 -13.20
N ARG A 155 10.80 7.96 -13.91
CA ARG A 155 10.50 8.99 -14.92
C ARG A 155 9.59 8.43 -16.02
N GLU A 156 9.87 7.24 -16.53
CA GLU A 156 9.04 6.59 -17.54
C GLU A 156 7.64 6.23 -17.02
N ALA A 157 7.52 5.71 -15.79
CA ALA A 157 6.22 5.45 -15.18
C ALA A 157 5.38 6.73 -15.02
N ALA A 158 6.02 7.86 -14.70
CA ALA A 158 5.35 9.16 -14.60
C ALA A 158 4.89 9.68 -15.97
N ARG A 159 5.73 9.56 -17.01
CA ARG A 159 5.35 9.89 -18.39
C ARG A 159 4.18 9.03 -18.88
N GLU A 160 4.16 7.74 -18.54
CA GLU A 160 3.06 6.83 -18.86
C GLU A 160 1.75 7.25 -18.17
N LEU A 161 1.82 7.59 -16.88
CA LEU A 161 0.68 8.11 -16.13
C LEU A 161 0.07 9.33 -16.82
N VAL A 162 0.89 10.30 -17.21
CA VAL A 162 0.45 11.53 -17.87
C VAL A 162 -0.24 11.23 -19.19
N ARG A 163 0.36 10.36 -20.01
CA ARG A 163 -0.22 9.94 -21.29
C ARG A 163 -1.61 9.34 -21.10
N LYS A 164 -1.80 8.52 -20.07
CA LYS A 164 -3.10 7.93 -19.70
C LYS A 164 -4.07 8.96 -19.13
N GLY A 165 -3.62 9.85 -18.25
CA GLY A 165 -4.42 10.90 -17.64
C GLY A 165 -4.96 11.92 -18.65
N LEU A 166 -4.12 12.37 -19.59
CA LEU A 166 -4.52 13.26 -20.68
C LEU A 166 -5.52 12.59 -21.64
N ALA A 167 -5.31 11.30 -21.97
CA ALA A 167 -6.25 10.53 -22.78
C ALA A 167 -7.63 10.39 -22.12
N SER A 168 -7.69 10.39 -20.78
CA SER A 168 -8.93 10.27 -20.02
C SER A 168 -9.68 11.60 -19.86
N SER A 169 -9.01 12.74 -20.09
CA SER A 169 -9.59 14.09 -20.03
C SER A 169 -10.17 14.57 -21.37
N ALA A 170 -9.96 13.82 -22.45
CA ALA A 170 -10.41 14.16 -23.80
C ALA A 170 -11.82 13.64 -24.14
N TYR A 171 -12.54 13.08 -23.17
CA TYR A 171 -13.91 12.57 -23.28
C TYR A 171 -14.84 13.22 -22.26
#